data_AF-U1PLA8-F1
#
_entry.id   AF-U1PLA8-F1
#
_cell.length_a   1.000
_cell.length_b   1.000
_cell.length_c   1.000
_cell.angle_alpha   90.00
_cell.angle_beta   90.00
_cell.angle_gamma   90.00
#
_symmetry.space_group_name_H-M   'P 1'
#
loop_
_entity.id
_entity.type
_entity.pdbx_description
1 polymer ?
#
loop_
_entity_poly.entity_id
_entity_poly.type
_entity_poly.pdbx_seq_one_letter_code
_entity_poly.pdbx_strand_id
1 'polypeptide(L)'
;MTRPVSRRLRLRGSSHPESGETLPTDRAVLALAGVIAAGRQPDERLREPLDLPRRPGVAVPVGDTAAGLAHSTLVHAPFSGSVEDTRERFAGLENGRAVASAVGLAVTGDEAAVPRGAETVECLLRPRLGGPFETVGGYADVLGALARERPGHAVALTLGADPDVLGVWRDHADRAHEWVRQARTSRYDGLFVAHCEETAPVGTVARLVRDYRSPEPVVLVVAEGQAAVLAVPEVTVDVGEAIETASRAVGGDGAGTQTRGRARFECETSAFVLELRGAL
;
A
#
# COMPACT_ATOMS: atom_id res chain seq x y z
N MET A 1 -57.37 1.27 33.13
CA MET A 1 -56.35 2.33 33.30
C MET A 1 -55.16 1.73 34.02
N THR A 2 -54.12 1.33 33.29
CA THR A 2 -52.98 0.59 33.82
C THR A 2 -51.71 1.32 33.38
N ARG A 3 -50.99 1.89 34.34
CA ARG A 3 -49.76 2.68 34.11
C ARG A 3 -48.60 1.75 33.72
N PRO A 4 -47.74 2.11 32.74
CA PRO A 4 -46.52 1.36 32.49
C PRO A 4 -45.45 1.73 33.52
N VAL A 5 -44.82 0.70 34.10
CA VAL A 5 -43.67 0.82 35.01
C VAL A 5 -42.41 0.97 34.16
N SER A 6 -41.88 2.19 34.10
CA SER A 6 -40.59 2.49 33.46
C SER A 6 -39.45 1.90 34.28
N ARG A 7 -38.95 0.74 33.86
CA ARG A 7 -37.75 0.11 34.42
C ARG A 7 -36.52 0.89 33.94
N ARG A 8 -36.09 1.88 34.73
CA ARG A 8 -34.80 2.58 34.51
C ARG A 8 -33.67 1.56 34.68
N LEU A 9 -33.06 1.18 33.55
CA LEU A 9 -31.79 0.46 33.52
C LEU A 9 -30.74 1.39 34.13
N ARG A 10 -30.35 1.14 35.38
CA ARG A 10 -29.18 1.80 35.97
C ARG A 10 -27.96 1.24 35.24
N LEU A 11 -27.43 2.00 34.30
CA LEU A 11 -26.09 1.81 33.76
C LEU A 11 -25.13 1.90 34.96
N ARG A 12 -24.66 0.73 35.42
CA ARG A 12 -23.59 0.64 36.39
C ARG A 12 -22.33 1.20 35.73
N GLY A 13 -21.72 2.17 36.42
CA GLY A 13 -20.28 2.39 36.48
C GLY A 13 -19.54 2.40 35.15
N SER A 14 -19.33 3.60 34.63
CA SER A 14 -18.20 3.94 33.77
C SER A 14 -16.89 3.55 34.44
N SER A 15 -16.40 2.34 34.13
CA SER A 15 -14.98 2.03 34.24
C SER A 15 -14.26 2.80 33.14
N HIS A 16 -13.48 3.81 33.52
CA HIS A 16 -12.36 4.24 32.69
C HIS A 16 -11.58 2.98 32.27
N PRO A 17 -11.18 2.82 31.00
CA PRO A 17 -10.20 1.79 30.68
C PRO A 17 -8.94 2.11 31.48
N GLU A 18 -8.58 1.19 32.38
CA GLU A 18 -7.27 1.22 33.02
C GLU A 18 -6.23 1.21 31.90
N SER A 19 -5.54 2.33 31.77
CA SER A 19 -4.37 2.50 30.92
C SER A 19 -3.30 1.53 31.41
N GLY A 20 -3.14 0.39 30.72
CA GLY A 20 -2.10 -0.57 31.05
C GLY A 20 -2.19 -1.99 30.47
N GLU A 21 -3.26 -2.37 29.75
CA GLU A 21 -3.28 -3.71 29.15
C GLU A 21 -2.50 -3.71 27.84
N THR A 22 -1.28 -4.28 27.87
CA THR A 22 -0.45 -4.47 26.68
C THR A 22 -1.20 -5.33 25.67
N LEU A 23 -1.41 -4.81 24.46
CA LEU A 23 -2.02 -5.58 23.37
C LEU A 23 -1.24 -6.89 23.17
N PRO A 24 -1.93 -8.04 23.01
CA PRO A 24 -1.31 -9.27 22.58
C PRO A 24 -0.39 -9.03 21.36
N THR A 25 0.80 -9.64 21.37
CA THR A 25 1.85 -9.35 20.38
C THR A 25 1.39 -9.58 18.94
N ASP A 26 0.57 -10.60 18.71
CA ASP A 26 -0.08 -10.90 17.42
C ASP A 26 -0.97 -9.76 16.93
N ARG A 27 -1.84 -9.21 17.80
CA ARG A 27 -2.71 -8.07 17.48
C ARG A 27 -1.91 -6.81 17.22
N ALA A 28 -0.83 -6.62 17.96
CA ALA A 28 0.03 -5.46 17.83
C ALA A 28 0.88 -5.53 16.54
N VAL A 29 1.38 -6.71 16.17
CA VAL A 29 2.00 -6.95 14.85
C VAL A 29 0.99 -6.73 13.72
N LEU A 30 -0.24 -7.22 13.85
CA LEU A 30 -1.31 -6.95 12.88
C LEU A 30 -1.60 -5.45 12.76
N ALA A 31 -1.66 -4.72 13.89
CA ALA A 31 -1.87 -3.28 13.87
C ALA A 31 -0.74 -2.55 13.13
N LEU A 32 0.53 -2.90 13.39
CA LEU A 32 1.67 -2.36 12.65
C LEU A 32 1.58 -2.68 11.15
N ALA A 33 1.31 -3.93 10.81
CA ALA A 33 1.19 -4.37 9.42
C ALA A 33 0.04 -3.64 8.70
N GLY A 34 -1.10 -3.45 9.36
CA GLY A 34 -2.23 -2.70 8.81
C GLY A 34 -1.91 -1.23 8.53
N VAL A 35 -1.16 -0.56 9.41
CA VAL A 35 -0.73 0.83 9.19
C VAL A 35 0.24 0.93 8.01
N ILE A 36 1.20 0.01 7.91
CA ILE A 36 2.13 -0.06 6.77
C ILE A 36 1.37 -0.35 5.46
N ALA A 37 0.43 -1.31 5.47
CA ALA A 37 -0.40 -1.66 4.32
C ALA A 37 -1.28 -0.48 3.84
N ALA A 38 -1.65 0.41 4.76
CA ALA A 38 -2.34 1.65 4.45
C ALA A 38 -1.41 2.75 3.87
N GLY A 39 -0.12 2.45 3.65
CA GLY A 39 0.87 3.39 3.14
C GLY A 39 1.23 4.48 4.15
N ARG A 40 1.13 4.20 5.45
CA ARG A 40 1.41 5.14 6.54
C ARG A 40 2.59 4.64 7.36
N GLN A 41 3.34 5.57 7.92
CA GLN A 41 4.35 5.26 8.93
C GLN A 41 3.66 5.03 10.27
N PRO A 42 3.86 3.88 10.95
CA PRO A 42 3.36 3.68 12.30
C PRO A 42 3.86 4.77 13.27
N ASP A 43 3.03 5.19 14.22
CA ASP A 43 3.47 6.10 15.28
C ASP A 43 4.50 5.39 16.21
N GLU A 44 5.39 6.14 16.85
CA GLU A 44 6.30 5.62 17.88
C GLU A 44 5.52 4.91 19.00
N ARG A 45 4.35 5.41 19.38
CA ARG A 45 3.48 4.79 20.40
C ARG A 45 3.00 3.38 20.06
N LEU A 46 2.92 3.04 18.77
CA LEU A 46 2.60 1.68 18.32
C LEU A 46 3.85 0.80 18.22
N ARG A 47 5.03 1.41 18.15
CA ARG A 47 6.31 0.74 17.92
C ARG A 47 7.05 0.42 19.21
N GLU A 48 7.07 1.35 20.16
CA GLU A 48 7.80 1.23 21.44
C GLU A 48 7.32 0.09 22.34
N PRO A 49 6.01 -0.21 22.45
CA PRO A 49 5.55 -1.30 23.31
C PRO A 49 5.92 -2.69 22.78
N LEU A 50 6.34 -2.76 21.51
CA LEU A 50 6.67 -3.99 20.82
C LEU A 50 8.18 -4.11 20.73
N ASP A 51 8.77 -4.90 21.64
CA ASP A 51 10.19 -5.30 21.60
C ASP A 51 10.45 -6.32 20.46
N LEU A 52 10.03 -5.97 19.24
CA LEU A 52 10.22 -6.79 18.07
C LEU A 52 11.64 -6.59 17.54
N PRO A 53 12.41 -7.68 17.37
CA PRO A 53 13.77 -7.56 16.90
C PRO A 53 13.80 -6.99 15.48
N ARG A 54 14.78 -6.11 15.23
CA ARG A 54 15.13 -5.65 13.88
C ARG A 54 16.41 -6.31 13.42
N ARG A 55 16.45 -6.77 12.17
CA ARG A 55 17.67 -7.33 11.55
C ARG A 55 18.10 -6.53 10.32
N PRO A 56 19.41 -6.47 9.99
CA PRO A 56 19.83 -6.06 8.65
C PRO A 56 19.17 -6.95 7.59
N GLY A 57 18.65 -6.35 6.51
CA GLY A 57 17.87 -7.07 5.51
C GLY A 57 16.72 -6.25 4.96
N VAL A 58 15.79 -6.95 4.31
CA VAL A 58 14.63 -6.40 3.60
C VAL A 58 13.34 -7.01 4.12
N ALA A 59 12.27 -6.21 4.14
CA ALA A 59 10.95 -6.65 4.57
C ALA A 59 10.28 -7.48 3.46
N VAL A 60 10.29 -8.81 3.63
CA VAL A 60 9.65 -9.75 2.70
C VAL A 60 8.79 -10.74 3.49
N PRO A 61 7.75 -11.34 2.88
CA PRO A 61 6.89 -12.30 3.57
C PRO A 61 7.45 -13.74 3.57
N VAL A 62 8.43 -14.03 2.72
CA VAL A 62 8.96 -15.38 2.46
C VAL A 62 10.47 -15.48 2.70
N GLY A 63 10.95 -16.69 3.01
CA GLY A 63 12.39 -16.92 3.28
C GLY A 63 13.29 -16.81 2.04
N ASP A 64 12.77 -17.09 0.84
CA ASP A 64 13.49 -16.79 -0.41
C ASP A 64 13.48 -15.28 -0.65
N THR A 65 14.60 -14.63 -0.33
CA THR A 65 14.75 -13.17 -0.42
C THR A 65 14.54 -12.65 -1.85
N ALA A 66 14.96 -13.40 -2.87
CA ALA A 66 14.78 -12.96 -4.24
C ALA A 66 13.32 -13.06 -4.68
N ALA A 67 12.65 -14.17 -4.35
CA ALA A 67 11.21 -14.28 -4.57
C ALA A 67 10.42 -13.22 -3.77
N GLY A 68 10.87 -12.91 -2.55
CA GLY A 68 10.33 -11.86 -1.71
C GLY A 68 10.43 -10.46 -2.33
N LEU A 69 11.62 -10.10 -2.81
CA LEU A 69 11.91 -8.79 -3.40
C LEU A 69 11.25 -8.60 -4.76
N ALA A 70 11.24 -9.63 -5.61
CA ALA A 70 10.61 -9.56 -6.92
C ALA A 70 9.13 -9.18 -6.81
N HIS A 71 8.41 -9.79 -5.88
CA HIS A 71 6.97 -9.53 -5.71
C HIS A 71 6.65 -8.50 -4.63
N SER A 72 7.64 -7.78 -4.08
CA SER A 72 7.34 -6.81 -3.03
C SER A 72 6.74 -5.55 -3.62
N THR A 73 5.51 -5.22 -3.21
CA THR A 73 4.92 -3.94 -3.60
C THR A 73 5.40 -2.79 -2.72
N LEU A 74 6.20 -3.04 -1.69
CA LEU A 74 6.79 -1.98 -0.86
C LEU A 74 7.89 -1.20 -1.57
N VAL A 75 8.42 -1.72 -2.69
CA VAL A 75 9.49 -1.09 -3.47
C VAL A 75 9.23 -1.27 -4.96
N HIS A 76 9.70 -0.34 -5.78
CA HIS A 76 9.83 -0.56 -7.21
C HIS A 76 11.24 -0.20 -7.68
N ALA A 77 11.88 -1.12 -8.38
CA ALA A 77 13.23 -1.02 -8.92
C ALA A 77 13.34 -1.90 -10.19
N PRO A 78 14.47 -1.87 -10.92
CA PRO A 78 14.61 -2.64 -12.16
C PRO A 78 14.39 -4.15 -12.04
N PHE A 79 14.58 -4.74 -10.85
CA PHE A 79 14.38 -6.17 -10.60
C PHE A 79 12.93 -6.55 -10.24
N SER A 80 12.08 -5.58 -9.91
CA SER A 80 10.71 -5.84 -9.43
C SER A 80 9.89 -6.59 -10.49
N GLY A 81 9.08 -7.57 -10.11
CA GLY A 81 8.28 -8.42 -10.99
C GLY A 81 9.07 -9.48 -11.78
N SER A 82 10.37 -9.66 -11.55
CA SER A 82 11.14 -10.78 -12.11
C SER A 82 12.00 -11.43 -11.03
N VAL A 83 11.64 -12.66 -10.65
CA VAL A 83 12.44 -13.45 -9.69
C VAL A 83 13.81 -13.78 -10.28
N GLU A 84 13.90 -14.01 -11.58
CA GLU A 84 15.14 -14.30 -12.29
C GLU A 84 16.11 -13.11 -12.20
N ASP A 85 15.68 -11.93 -12.66
CA ASP A 85 16.48 -10.71 -12.63
C ASP A 85 16.87 -10.34 -11.19
N THR A 86 15.95 -10.57 -10.24
CA THR A 86 16.23 -10.35 -8.81
C THR A 86 17.32 -11.29 -8.32
N ARG A 87 17.26 -12.58 -8.64
CA ARG A 87 18.30 -13.54 -8.24
C ARG A 87 19.64 -13.22 -8.87
N GLU A 88 19.66 -12.90 -10.16
CA GLU A 88 20.89 -12.52 -10.87
C GLU A 88 21.52 -11.29 -10.23
N ARG A 89 20.73 -10.24 -10.00
CA ARG A 89 21.22 -8.97 -9.44
C ARG A 89 21.80 -9.12 -8.04
N PHE A 90 21.24 -9.99 -7.22
CA PHE A 90 21.66 -10.18 -5.83
C PHE A 90 22.53 -11.44 -5.63
N ALA A 91 23.00 -12.04 -6.71
CA ALA A 91 23.91 -13.18 -6.66
C ALA A 91 25.20 -12.83 -5.92
N GLY A 92 25.68 -13.75 -5.06
CA GLY A 92 26.90 -13.58 -4.27
C GLY A 92 26.78 -12.64 -3.06
N LEU A 93 25.60 -12.08 -2.78
CA LEU A 93 25.39 -11.30 -1.55
C LEU A 93 25.08 -12.23 -0.37
N GLU A 94 26.00 -12.28 0.60
CA GLU A 94 25.97 -13.29 1.65
C GLU A 94 25.16 -12.91 2.90
N ASN A 95 24.81 -11.63 3.05
CA ASN A 95 24.13 -11.17 4.26
C ASN A 95 23.08 -10.08 3.97
N GLY A 96 22.14 -9.93 4.92
CA GLY A 96 21.03 -8.99 4.79
C GLY A 96 21.46 -7.52 4.68
N ARG A 97 22.63 -7.14 5.20
CA ARG A 97 23.15 -5.77 5.03
C ARG A 97 23.54 -5.53 3.56
N ALA A 98 24.26 -6.47 2.95
CA ALA A 98 24.66 -6.38 1.55
C ALA A 98 23.44 -6.32 0.62
N VAL A 99 22.43 -7.16 0.87
CA VAL A 99 21.15 -7.12 0.13
C VAL A 99 20.45 -5.77 0.30
N ALA A 100 20.31 -5.29 1.54
CA ALA A 100 19.68 -4.00 1.82
C ALA A 100 20.38 -2.83 1.11
N SER A 101 21.71 -2.81 1.13
CA SER A 101 22.51 -1.80 0.42
C SER A 101 22.33 -1.89 -1.10
N ALA A 102 22.36 -3.09 -1.66
CA ALA A 102 22.16 -3.30 -3.10
C ALA A 102 20.76 -2.88 -3.55
N VAL A 103 19.72 -3.11 -2.73
CA VAL A 103 18.36 -2.62 -3.00
C VAL A 103 18.32 -1.10 -2.99
N GLY A 104 18.91 -0.45 -1.99
CA GLY A 104 19.01 1.02 -1.94
C GLY A 104 19.67 1.59 -3.19
N LEU A 105 20.81 1.03 -3.60
CA LEU A 105 21.51 1.43 -4.82
C LEU A 105 20.71 1.17 -6.09
N ALA A 106 19.97 0.07 -6.16
CA ALA A 106 19.12 -0.24 -7.31
C ALA A 106 17.95 0.74 -7.47
N VAL A 107 17.39 1.22 -6.36
CA VAL A 107 16.34 2.26 -6.37
C VAL A 107 16.91 3.61 -6.78
N THR A 108 18.02 4.04 -6.17
CA THR A 108 18.58 5.38 -6.43
C THR A 108 19.32 5.48 -7.76
N GLY A 109 19.81 4.36 -8.28
CA GLY A 109 20.56 4.28 -9.54
C GLY A 109 19.70 3.98 -10.77
N ASP A 110 18.39 3.86 -10.62
CA ASP A 110 17.45 3.71 -11.74
C ASP A 110 17.31 5.05 -12.48
N GLU A 111 17.43 5.03 -13.80
CA GLU A 111 17.38 6.24 -14.63
C GLU A 111 16.05 7.00 -14.53
N ALA A 112 14.97 6.28 -14.26
CA ALA A 112 13.64 6.85 -14.08
C ALA A 112 13.28 7.01 -12.58
N ALA A 113 14.27 7.00 -11.68
CA ALA A 113 14.07 7.27 -10.27
C ALA A 113 13.77 8.74 -9.99
N VAL A 114 13.02 8.98 -8.91
CA VAL A 114 12.79 10.32 -8.34
C VAL A 114 13.32 10.37 -6.90
N PRO A 115 13.67 11.56 -6.36
CA PRO A 115 14.24 11.68 -5.01
C PRO A 115 13.40 10.99 -3.91
N ARG A 116 12.06 11.05 -4.02
CA ARG A 116 11.13 10.35 -3.10
C ARG A 116 11.38 8.85 -2.99
N GLY A 117 11.89 8.19 -4.03
CA GLY A 117 12.15 6.76 -4.01
C GLY A 117 13.20 6.37 -2.98
N ALA A 118 14.20 7.24 -2.77
CA ALA A 118 15.27 7.04 -1.80
C ALA A 118 14.76 7.07 -0.34
N GLU A 119 13.80 7.95 -0.05
CA GLU A 119 13.14 8.02 1.27
C GLU A 119 12.14 6.87 1.44
N THR A 120 11.39 6.54 0.39
CA THR A 120 10.36 5.50 0.45
C THR A 120 10.96 4.12 0.68
N VAL A 121 12.10 3.79 0.04
CA VAL A 121 12.74 2.48 0.19
C VAL A 121 13.16 2.19 1.63
N GLU A 122 13.34 3.19 2.49
CA GLU A 122 13.69 2.99 3.91
C GLU A 122 12.66 2.13 4.66
N CYS A 123 11.38 2.15 4.26
CA CYS A 123 10.35 1.32 4.89
C CYS A 123 10.57 -0.19 4.68
N LEU A 124 11.29 -0.57 3.62
CA LEU A 124 11.68 -1.93 3.32
C LEU A 124 12.91 -2.37 4.13
N LEU A 125 13.79 -1.43 4.48
CA LEU A 125 15.10 -1.73 5.07
C LEU A 125 15.03 -1.95 6.58
N ARG A 126 15.92 -2.80 7.10
CA ARG A 126 16.03 -3.13 8.54
C ARG A 126 14.67 -3.54 9.15
N PRO A 127 14.02 -4.56 8.59
CA PRO A 127 12.66 -4.92 8.95
C PRO A 127 12.54 -5.37 10.41
N ARG A 128 11.35 -5.17 10.97
CA ARG A 128 10.92 -5.85 12.20
C ARG A 128 10.47 -7.26 11.87
N LEU A 129 10.89 -8.22 12.69
CA LEU A 129 10.47 -9.61 12.59
C LEU A 129 9.17 -9.85 13.36
N GLY A 130 8.43 -10.87 12.96
CA GLY A 130 7.26 -11.36 13.67
C GLY A 130 5.96 -11.32 12.87
N GLY A 131 4.94 -11.94 13.44
CA GLY A 131 3.66 -12.20 12.78
C GLY A 131 3.65 -13.55 12.05
N PRO A 132 2.64 -13.81 11.22
CA PRO A 132 2.50 -15.07 10.47
C PRO A 132 3.48 -15.18 9.28
N PHE A 133 4.34 -14.18 9.06
CA PHE A 133 5.33 -14.13 7.98
C PHE A 133 6.71 -13.77 8.51
N GLU A 134 7.73 -13.86 7.64
CA GLU A 134 9.12 -13.53 7.98
C GLU A 134 9.32 -12.14 8.59
N THR A 135 8.52 -11.15 8.15
CA THR A 135 8.63 -9.76 8.61
C THR A 135 7.28 -9.07 8.72
N VAL A 136 7.19 -8.06 9.59
CA VAL A 136 6.00 -7.21 9.72
C VAL A 136 5.71 -6.45 8.42
N GLY A 137 6.74 -6.02 7.69
CA GLY A 137 6.57 -5.39 6.38
C GLY A 137 6.07 -6.37 5.33
N GLY A 138 6.60 -7.61 5.32
CA GLY A 138 6.07 -8.69 4.48
C GLY A 138 4.61 -9.00 4.76
N TYR A 139 4.22 -9.03 6.05
CA TYR A 139 2.82 -9.17 6.43
C TYR A 139 1.96 -8.01 5.89
N ALA A 140 2.45 -6.78 6.01
CA ALA A 140 1.76 -5.60 5.48
C ALA A 140 1.56 -5.66 3.96
N ASP A 141 2.57 -6.12 3.22
CA ASP A 141 2.54 -6.27 1.76
C ASP A 141 1.46 -7.28 1.34
N VAL A 142 1.45 -8.45 2.00
CA VAL A 142 0.43 -9.50 1.78
C VAL A 142 -0.96 -8.99 2.15
N LEU A 143 -1.14 -8.35 3.32
CA LEU A 143 -2.44 -7.77 3.71
C LEU A 143 -2.92 -6.71 2.72
N GLY A 144 -2.01 -5.88 2.21
CA GLY A 144 -2.32 -4.86 1.22
C GLY A 144 -2.90 -5.43 -0.06
N ALA A 145 -2.31 -6.53 -0.56
CA ALA A 145 -2.81 -7.26 -1.72
C ALA A 145 -4.15 -7.94 -1.42
N LEU A 146 -4.24 -8.72 -0.33
CA LEU A 146 -5.46 -9.45 0.03
C LEU A 146 -6.66 -8.52 0.25
N ALA A 147 -6.47 -7.37 0.89
CA ALA A 147 -7.55 -6.42 1.12
C ALA A 147 -8.21 -5.91 -0.19
N ARG A 148 -7.46 -5.90 -1.30
CA ARG A 148 -7.93 -5.46 -2.62
C ARG A 148 -8.47 -6.61 -3.46
N GLU A 149 -7.82 -7.77 -3.40
CA GLU A 149 -8.10 -8.91 -4.28
C GLU A 149 -9.09 -9.91 -3.67
N ARG A 150 -8.95 -10.19 -2.38
CA ARG A 150 -9.65 -11.25 -1.64
C ARG A 150 -9.85 -10.83 -0.17
N PRO A 151 -10.68 -9.80 0.13
CA PRO A 151 -10.80 -9.26 1.49
C PRO A 151 -11.25 -10.30 2.51
N GLY A 152 -12.05 -11.31 2.10
CA GLY A 152 -12.41 -12.44 2.96
C GLY A 152 -11.20 -13.29 3.39
N HIS A 153 -10.20 -13.46 2.53
CA HIS A 153 -8.95 -14.16 2.89
C HIS A 153 -8.12 -13.32 3.86
N ALA A 154 -8.11 -11.99 3.71
CA ALA A 154 -7.45 -11.11 4.69
C ALA A 154 -8.06 -11.29 6.09
N VAL A 155 -9.39 -11.32 6.19
CA VAL A 155 -10.09 -11.55 7.47
C VAL A 155 -9.84 -12.97 8.00
N ALA A 156 -9.88 -13.99 7.15
CA ALA A 156 -9.62 -15.37 7.57
C ALA A 156 -8.19 -15.51 8.14
N LEU A 157 -7.20 -14.93 7.47
CA LEU A 157 -5.80 -14.90 7.92
C LEU A 157 -5.64 -14.23 9.29
N THR A 158 -6.29 -13.08 9.52
CA THR A 158 -6.21 -12.39 10.82
C THR A 158 -6.91 -13.14 11.95
N LEU A 159 -7.85 -14.03 11.62
CA LEU A 159 -8.50 -14.93 12.56
C LEU A 159 -7.73 -16.26 12.77
N GLY A 160 -6.56 -16.42 12.15
CA GLY A 160 -5.68 -17.57 12.32
C GLY A 160 -5.96 -18.74 11.38
N ALA A 161 -6.77 -18.55 10.34
CA ALA A 161 -6.86 -19.53 9.25
C ALA A 161 -5.60 -19.45 8.36
N ASP A 162 -5.35 -20.51 7.59
CA ASP A 162 -4.22 -20.61 6.65
C ASP A 162 -4.70 -20.69 5.18
N PRO A 163 -5.31 -19.62 4.64
CA PRO A 163 -5.65 -19.57 3.22
C PRO A 163 -4.37 -19.49 2.36
N ASP A 164 -4.44 -19.96 1.12
CA ASP A 164 -3.38 -19.69 0.14
C ASP A 164 -3.37 -18.20 -0.24
N VAL A 165 -2.50 -17.45 0.42
CA VAL A 165 -2.40 -15.98 0.31
C VAL A 165 -1.18 -15.52 -0.49
N LEU A 166 -0.13 -16.35 -0.56
CA LEU A 166 1.10 -15.99 -1.26
C LEU A 166 0.90 -15.99 -2.77
N GLY A 167 0.05 -16.87 -3.32
CA GLY A 167 -0.34 -16.81 -4.74
C GLY A 167 -1.03 -15.48 -5.07
N VAL A 168 -2.03 -15.09 -4.29
CA VAL A 168 -2.77 -13.82 -4.48
C VAL A 168 -1.85 -12.60 -4.41
N TRP A 169 -0.91 -12.59 -3.47
CA TRP A 169 0.07 -11.52 -3.35
C TRP A 169 1.02 -11.44 -4.54
N ARG A 170 1.55 -12.58 -5.02
CA ARG A 170 2.43 -12.61 -6.21
C ARG A 170 1.71 -12.13 -7.46
N ASP A 171 0.51 -12.66 -7.74
CA ASP A 171 -0.29 -12.25 -8.89
C ASP A 171 -0.61 -10.75 -8.87
N HIS A 172 -0.90 -10.20 -7.68
CA HIS A 172 -1.14 -8.77 -7.50
C HIS A 172 0.11 -7.94 -7.77
N ALA A 173 1.27 -8.39 -7.27
CA ALA A 173 2.54 -7.70 -7.43
C ALA A 173 3.03 -7.70 -8.87
N ASP A 174 2.88 -8.83 -9.58
CA ASP A 174 3.28 -8.95 -10.99
C ASP A 174 2.50 -7.95 -11.85
N ARG A 175 1.16 -7.94 -11.73
CA ARG A 175 0.32 -6.94 -12.42
C ARG A 175 0.70 -5.50 -12.04
N ALA A 176 1.01 -5.25 -10.77
CA ALA A 176 1.38 -3.91 -10.33
C ALA A 176 2.70 -3.46 -10.96
N HIS A 177 3.75 -4.27 -10.90
CA HIS A 177 5.07 -3.94 -11.44
C HIS A 177 5.10 -3.88 -12.96
N GLU A 178 4.34 -4.75 -13.62
CA GLU A 178 4.11 -4.68 -15.06
C GLU A 178 3.54 -3.32 -15.46
N TRP A 179 2.46 -2.87 -14.82
CA TRP A 179 1.85 -1.58 -15.15
C TRP A 179 2.72 -0.38 -14.78
N VAL A 180 3.51 -0.44 -13.72
CA VAL A 180 4.49 0.65 -13.42
C VAL A 180 5.52 0.78 -14.55
N ARG A 181 5.87 -0.30 -15.24
CA ARG A 181 6.80 -0.28 -16.38
C ARG A 181 6.15 0.09 -17.71
N GLN A 182 4.98 -0.47 -17.98
CA GLN A 182 4.40 -0.47 -19.33
C GLN A 182 3.33 0.61 -19.55
N ALA A 183 2.73 1.15 -18.48
CA ALA A 183 1.66 2.12 -18.61
C ALA A 183 2.09 3.32 -19.46
N ARG A 184 1.24 3.73 -20.40
CA ARG A 184 1.44 4.99 -21.12
C ARG A 184 1.30 6.14 -20.13
N THR A 185 2.16 7.14 -20.22
CA THR A 185 2.17 8.24 -19.26
C THR A 185 1.81 9.57 -19.91
N SER A 186 1.22 10.47 -19.13
CA SER A 186 0.94 11.85 -19.53
C SER A 186 1.25 12.76 -18.35
N ARG A 187 1.81 13.94 -18.60
CA ARG A 187 2.21 14.89 -17.58
C ARG A 187 1.51 16.22 -17.81
N TYR A 188 0.94 16.76 -16.74
CA TYR A 188 0.30 18.07 -16.66
C TYR A 188 0.90 18.84 -15.49
N ASP A 189 0.52 20.11 -15.33
CA ASP A 189 1.01 20.96 -14.23
C ASP A 189 0.57 20.38 -12.88
N GLY A 190 1.49 19.80 -12.11
CA GLY A 190 1.22 19.18 -10.81
C GLY A 190 0.64 17.75 -10.85
N LEU A 191 0.34 17.20 -12.04
CA LEU A 191 -0.35 15.90 -12.20
C LEU A 191 0.39 14.97 -13.17
N PHE A 192 0.73 13.77 -12.70
CA PHE A 192 1.22 12.67 -13.52
C PHE A 192 0.13 11.62 -13.70
N VAL A 193 -0.17 11.24 -14.94
CA VAL A 193 -1.20 10.25 -15.27
C VAL A 193 -0.55 9.01 -15.87
N ALA A 194 -0.86 7.83 -15.33
CA ALA A 194 -0.50 6.55 -15.93
C ALA A 194 -1.77 5.84 -16.43
N HIS A 195 -1.75 5.43 -17.69
CA HIS A 195 -2.84 4.75 -18.39
C HIS A 195 -2.49 3.27 -18.50
N CYS A 196 -3.23 2.45 -17.75
CA CYS A 196 -3.17 0.99 -17.87
C CYS A 196 -4.23 0.56 -18.88
N GLU A 197 -3.82 -0.21 -19.89
CA GLU A 197 -4.71 -0.58 -21.00
C GLU A 197 -5.66 -1.71 -20.63
N GLU A 198 -5.29 -2.54 -19.66
CA GLU A 198 -6.12 -3.62 -19.12
C GLU A 198 -6.37 -3.41 -17.63
N THR A 199 -7.09 -4.36 -17.01
CA THR A 199 -7.30 -4.38 -15.56
C THR A 199 -5.97 -4.27 -14.79
N ALA A 200 -5.95 -3.37 -13.81
CA ALA A 200 -4.76 -3.09 -13.02
C ALA A 200 -5.11 -2.93 -11.54
N PRO A 201 -4.20 -3.26 -10.62
CA PRO A 201 -4.34 -2.88 -9.22
C PRO A 201 -4.08 -1.36 -9.05
N VAL A 202 -4.98 -0.52 -9.57
CA VAL A 202 -4.78 0.93 -9.78
C VAL A 202 -4.23 1.67 -8.58
N GLY A 203 -4.65 1.34 -7.36
CA GLY A 203 -4.15 2.00 -6.16
C GLY A 203 -2.75 1.56 -5.72
N THR A 204 -2.33 0.35 -6.07
CA THR A 204 -0.95 -0.11 -5.85
C THR A 204 -0.03 0.48 -6.90
N VAL A 205 -0.45 0.48 -8.17
CA VAL A 205 0.26 1.15 -9.27
C VAL A 205 0.41 2.65 -8.96
N ALA A 206 -0.66 3.34 -8.56
CA ALA A 206 -0.59 4.76 -8.23
C ALA A 206 0.43 5.05 -7.13
N ARG A 207 0.50 4.18 -6.10
CA ARG A 207 1.46 4.36 -5.00
C ARG A 207 2.89 4.19 -5.51
N LEU A 208 3.15 3.11 -6.24
CA LEU A 208 4.48 2.84 -6.79
C LEU A 208 4.92 3.92 -7.78
N VAL A 209 4.03 4.39 -8.64
CA VAL A 209 4.31 5.50 -9.57
C VAL A 209 4.60 6.78 -8.79
N ARG A 210 3.77 7.16 -7.81
CA ARG A 210 4.00 8.36 -6.97
C ARG A 210 5.36 8.33 -6.26
N ASP A 211 5.71 7.19 -5.71
CA ASP A 211 6.88 7.05 -4.86
C ASP A 211 8.18 6.90 -5.66
N TYR A 212 8.13 6.23 -6.82
CA TYR A 212 9.34 5.84 -7.57
C TYR A 212 9.48 6.42 -8.97
N ARG A 213 8.41 6.93 -9.60
CA ARG A 213 8.43 7.35 -11.03
C ARG A 213 7.97 8.78 -11.27
N SER A 214 7.06 9.30 -10.46
CA SER A 214 6.41 10.58 -10.70
C SER A 214 7.23 11.74 -10.14
N PRO A 215 7.68 12.68 -10.98
CA PRO A 215 8.21 13.95 -10.49
C PRO A 215 7.09 14.83 -9.91
N GLU A 216 5.85 14.63 -10.35
CA GLU A 216 4.70 15.42 -9.91
C GLU A 216 4.17 14.98 -8.55
N PRO A 217 3.60 15.92 -7.78
CA PRO A 217 3.11 15.66 -6.43
C PRO A 217 1.75 14.93 -6.42
N VAL A 218 0.99 14.95 -7.51
CA VAL A 218 -0.26 14.18 -7.68
C VAL A 218 -0.09 13.14 -8.79
N VAL A 219 -0.54 11.92 -8.52
CA VAL A 219 -0.56 10.81 -9.48
C VAL A 219 -1.98 10.30 -9.65
N LEU A 220 -2.42 10.20 -10.90
CA LEU A 220 -3.63 9.50 -11.30
C LEU A 220 -3.25 8.23 -12.07
N VAL A 221 -3.85 7.10 -11.71
CA VAL A 221 -3.82 5.87 -12.50
C VAL A 221 -5.22 5.53 -12.93
N VAL A 222 -5.40 5.28 -14.22
CA VAL A 222 -6.67 4.83 -14.82
C VAL A 222 -6.47 3.48 -15.49
N ALA A 223 -7.45 2.59 -15.33
CA ALA A 223 -7.49 1.25 -15.90
C ALA A 223 -8.95 0.81 -16.03
N GLU A 224 -9.41 0.36 -17.20
CA GLU A 224 -10.76 -0.20 -17.46
C GLU A 224 -11.86 0.19 -16.45
N GLY A 225 -12.38 1.42 -16.54
CA GLY A 225 -13.48 1.88 -15.70
C GLY A 225 -13.14 2.05 -14.21
N GLN A 226 -11.86 2.05 -13.86
CA GLN A 226 -11.36 2.28 -12.49
C GLN A 226 -10.29 3.36 -12.49
N ALA A 227 -10.22 4.10 -11.39
CA ALA A 227 -9.12 5.01 -11.15
C ALA A 227 -8.67 5.02 -9.68
N ALA A 228 -7.41 5.40 -9.48
CA ALA A 228 -6.88 5.80 -8.19
C ALA A 228 -6.08 7.08 -8.34
N VAL A 229 -6.32 8.04 -7.45
CA VAL A 229 -5.52 9.26 -7.32
C VAL A 229 -4.79 9.26 -5.99
N LEU A 230 -3.55 9.70 -5.98
CA LEU A 230 -2.73 9.87 -4.78
C LEU A 230 -1.99 11.19 -4.85
N ALA A 231 -1.98 11.91 -3.74
CA ALA A 231 -1.13 13.07 -3.54
C ALA A 231 -0.04 12.77 -2.50
N VAL A 232 1.06 13.51 -2.59
CA VAL A 232 2.03 13.60 -1.49
C VAL A 232 1.47 14.47 -0.36
N PRO A 233 1.89 14.26 0.90
CA PRO A 233 1.30 14.95 2.05
C PRO A 233 1.36 16.48 2.02
N GLU A 234 2.30 17.05 1.27
CA GLU A 234 2.54 18.50 1.18
C GLU A 234 1.53 19.21 0.25
N VAL A 235 0.78 18.44 -0.55
CA VAL A 235 -0.25 18.97 -1.44
C VAL A 235 -1.46 19.42 -0.62
N THR A 236 -1.91 20.64 -0.88
CA THR A 236 -3.06 21.23 -0.18
C THR A 236 -4.39 20.88 -0.83
N VAL A 237 -4.43 20.61 -2.14
CA VAL A 237 -5.66 20.21 -2.84
C VAL A 237 -6.20 18.90 -2.29
N ASP A 238 -7.51 18.85 -2.05
CA ASP A 238 -8.19 17.64 -1.62
C ASP A 238 -8.46 16.75 -2.84
N VAL A 239 -7.58 15.77 -3.09
CA VAL A 239 -7.76 14.86 -4.22
C VAL A 239 -8.93 13.90 -4.04
N GLY A 240 -9.44 13.75 -2.80
CA GLY A 240 -10.63 12.98 -2.49
C GLY A 240 -11.89 13.69 -3.00
N GLU A 241 -12.02 14.98 -2.72
CA GLU A 241 -13.09 15.83 -3.23
C GLU A 241 -13.02 15.97 -4.76
N ALA A 242 -11.81 16.11 -5.31
CA ALA A 242 -11.61 16.19 -6.76
C ALA A 242 -12.07 14.91 -7.47
N ILE A 243 -11.71 13.72 -6.95
CA ILE A 243 -12.11 12.45 -7.58
C ILE A 243 -13.61 12.20 -7.45
N GLU A 244 -14.23 12.61 -6.33
CA GLU A 244 -15.67 12.50 -6.14
C GLU A 244 -16.42 13.40 -7.14
N THR A 245 -15.94 14.63 -7.31
CA THR A 245 -16.49 15.59 -8.29
C THR A 245 -16.39 15.06 -9.72
N ALA A 246 -15.21 14.59 -10.11
CA ALA A 246 -14.99 14.04 -11.45
C ALA A 246 -15.82 12.78 -11.71
N SER A 247 -15.94 11.89 -10.72
CA SER A 247 -16.76 10.68 -10.84
C SER A 247 -18.23 11.03 -11.05
N ARG A 248 -18.76 11.99 -10.26
CA ARG A 248 -20.13 12.47 -10.42
C ARG A 248 -20.38 13.09 -11.80
N ALA A 249 -19.42 13.84 -12.34
CA ALA A 249 -19.53 14.46 -13.66
C ALA A 249 -19.67 13.43 -14.80
N VAL A 250 -19.03 12.26 -14.66
CA VAL A 250 -19.14 11.16 -15.64
C VAL A 250 -20.18 10.10 -15.29
N GLY A 251 -20.99 10.31 -14.24
CA GLY A 251 -21.99 9.34 -13.78
C GLY A 251 -21.41 8.08 -13.11
N GLY A 252 -20.18 8.14 -12.61
CA GLY A 252 -19.53 7.09 -11.84
C GLY A 252 -19.59 7.30 -10.32
N ASP A 253 -18.96 6.39 -9.58
CA ASP A 253 -18.83 6.42 -8.13
C ASP A 253 -17.38 6.70 -7.73
N GLY A 254 -17.16 7.75 -6.94
CA GLY A 254 -15.85 8.12 -6.44
C GLY A 254 -15.87 8.55 -4.99
N ALA A 255 -14.81 8.21 -4.26
CA ALA A 255 -14.63 8.65 -2.88
C ALA A 255 -13.15 8.67 -2.50
N GLY A 256 -12.81 9.45 -1.49
CA GLY A 256 -11.45 9.55 -1.02
C GLY A 256 -11.29 10.25 0.32
N THR A 257 -10.03 10.56 0.59
CA THR A 257 -9.56 11.43 1.64
C THR A 257 -8.67 12.47 0.99
N GLN A 258 -8.26 13.50 1.73
CA GLN A 258 -7.43 14.59 1.22
C GLN A 258 -6.23 14.17 0.35
N THR A 259 -5.58 13.04 0.64
CA THR A 259 -4.38 12.58 -0.08
C THR A 259 -4.59 11.38 -1.00
N ARG A 260 -5.80 10.83 -1.08
CA ARG A 260 -6.07 9.64 -1.89
C ARG A 260 -7.53 9.47 -2.23
N GLY A 261 -7.79 8.99 -3.43
CA GLY A 261 -9.14 8.70 -3.89
C GLY A 261 -9.19 7.50 -4.82
N ARG A 262 -10.38 6.91 -4.96
CA ARG A 262 -10.67 5.88 -5.97
C ARG A 262 -11.99 6.16 -6.64
N ALA A 263 -12.10 5.74 -7.89
CA ALA A 263 -13.34 5.83 -8.66
C ALA A 263 -13.61 4.55 -9.44
N ARG A 264 -14.90 4.37 -9.77
CA ARG A 264 -15.40 3.45 -10.79
C ARG A 264 -16.33 4.21 -11.73
N PHE A 265 -16.25 3.93 -13.02
CA PHE A 265 -17.02 4.60 -14.06
C PHE A 265 -17.12 3.72 -15.31
N GLU A 266 -18.07 4.00 -16.18
CA GLU A 266 -18.28 3.26 -17.45
C GLU A 266 -17.88 4.08 -18.70
N CYS A 267 -17.47 5.33 -18.53
CA CYS A 267 -17.05 6.20 -19.63
C CYS A 267 -15.62 5.89 -20.11
N GLU A 268 -15.21 6.56 -21.19
CA GLU A 268 -13.81 6.51 -21.63
C GLU A 268 -12.88 7.10 -20.55
N THR A 269 -11.72 6.46 -20.35
CA THR A 269 -10.70 6.92 -19.38
C THR A 269 -10.23 8.34 -19.66
N SER A 270 -10.17 8.73 -20.94
CA SER A 270 -9.84 10.09 -21.39
C SER A 270 -10.83 11.14 -20.85
N ALA A 271 -12.13 10.85 -20.87
CA ALA A 271 -13.17 11.72 -20.35
C ALA A 271 -13.01 11.88 -18.82
N PHE A 272 -12.79 10.78 -18.10
CA PHE A 272 -12.54 10.83 -16.67
C PHE A 272 -11.29 11.64 -16.30
N VAL A 273 -10.19 11.48 -17.04
CA VAL A 273 -8.95 12.25 -16.83
C VAL A 273 -9.18 13.75 -17.03
N LEU A 274 -9.99 14.14 -18.01
CA LEU A 274 -10.34 15.54 -18.25
C LEU A 274 -11.14 16.14 -17.08
N GLU A 275 -12.15 15.42 -16.59
CA GLU A 275 -12.96 15.86 -15.45
C GLU A 275 -12.14 15.97 -14.16
N LEU A 276 -11.26 14.99 -13.87
CA LEU A 276 -10.38 15.07 -12.70
C LEU A 276 -9.44 16.25 -12.79
N ARG A 277 -8.84 16.50 -13.96
CA ARG A 277 -7.94 17.64 -14.14
C ARG A 277 -8.66 18.97 -13.96
N GLY A 278 -9.94 19.06 -14.33
CA GLY A 278 -10.75 20.26 -14.10
C GLY A 278 -11.13 20.48 -12.63
N ALA A 279 -11.09 19.42 -11.82
CA ALA A 279 -11.43 19.44 -10.40
C ALA A 279 -10.22 19.59 -9.45
N LEU A 280 -9.00 19.50 -9.98
CA LEU A 280 -7.73 19.76 -9.26
C LEU A 280 -7.33 21.24 -9.38
#